data_AF-A0A961VWS6-F1
#
_entry.id   AF-A0A961VWS6-F1
#
_cell.length_a   1.000
_cell.length_b   1.000
_cell.length_c   1.000
_cell.angle_alpha   90.00
_cell.angle_beta   90.00
_cell.angle_gamma   90.00
#
_symmetry.space_group_name_H-M   'P 1'
#
loop_
_entity.id
_entity.type
_entity.pdbx_description
1 polymer ?
#
loop_
_entity_poly.entity_id
_entity_poly.type
_entity_poly.pdbx_seq_one_letter_code
_entity_poly.pdbx_strand_id
1 'polypeptide(L)'
;MKVANFMAAFAWIAVLAGIGSAHAEIGFVAGTAPDQRPKGDPTITQQGLSSDQRADALRGVTKPYPNSLNFLDDQGNWYTPFAHPGMTGPYDIRHLHASSR
;
A
#
# COMPACT_ATOMS: atom_id res chain seq x y z
N MET A 1 -21.21 56.63 4.43
CA MET A 1 -20.71 55.36 5.01
C MET A 1 -21.56 54.11 4.74
N LYS A 2 -22.73 54.17 4.08
CA LYS A 2 -23.55 52.96 3.78
C LYS A 2 -23.27 52.30 2.41
N VAL A 3 -22.74 53.05 1.45
CA VAL A 3 -22.52 52.58 0.06
C VAL A 3 -21.24 51.75 -0.12
N ALA A 4 -20.18 52.07 0.63
CA ALA A 4 -18.90 51.37 0.57
C ALA A 4 -18.99 49.92 1.10
N ASN A 5 -19.83 49.68 2.11
CA ASN A 5 -20.04 48.33 2.66
C ASN A 5 -20.82 47.41 1.69
N PHE A 6 -21.67 47.97 0.83
CA PHE A 6 -22.42 47.21 -0.17
C PHE A 6 -21.53 46.71 -1.32
N MET A 7 -20.57 47.54 -1.75
CA MET A 7 -19.60 47.14 -2.79
C MET A 7 -18.58 46.11 -2.27
N ALA A 8 -18.15 46.24 -1.01
CA ALA A 8 -17.30 45.24 -0.37
C ALA A 8 -18.00 43.87 -0.29
N ALA A 9 -19.29 43.84 0.10
CA ALA A 9 -20.07 42.60 0.17
C ALA A 9 -20.23 41.92 -1.22
N PHE A 10 -20.40 42.70 -2.29
CA PHE A 10 -20.47 42.18 -3.65
C PHE A 10 -19.14 41.60 -4.15
N ALA A 11 -18.02 42.22 -3.76
CA ALA A 11 -16.68 41.72 -4.08
C ALA A 11 -16.39 40.36 -3.40
N TRP A 12 -16.86 40.16 -2.17
CA TRP A 12 -16.71 38.88 -1.46
C TRP A 12 -17.53 37.75 -2.09
N ILE A 13 -18.75 38.03 -2.56
CA ILE A 13 -19.61 37.05 -3.25
C ILE A 13 -18.97 36.61 -4.58
N ALA A 14 -18.35 37.53 -5.32
CA ALA A 14 -17.65 37.21 -6.57
C ALA A 14 -16.41 36.33 -6.35
N VAL A 15 -15.68 36.54 -5.24
CA VAL A 15 -14.52 35.70 -4.88
C VAL A 15 -14.95 34.29 -4.46
N LEU A 16 -16.04 34.14 -3.72
CA LEU A 16 -16.59 32.83 -3.33
C LEU A 16 -17.15 32.03 -4.52
N ALA A 17 -17.70 32.70 -5.53
CA ALA A 17 -18.23 32.05 -6.73
C ALA A 17 -17.14 31.49 -7.67
N GLY A 18 -15.88 31.91 -7.53
CA GLY A 18 -14.76 31.49 -8.38
C GLY A 18 -14.00 30.24 -7.91
N ILE A 19 -14.29 29.71 -6.72
CA ILE A 19 -13.47 28.66 -6.05
C ILE A 19 -13.95 27.22 -6.38
N GLY A 20 -15.04 27.07 -7.14
CA GLY A 20 -15.74 25.79 -7.30
C GLY A 20 -15.51 25.03 -8.61
N SER A 21 -14.28 24.92 -9.11
CA SER A 21 -13.99 23.95 -10.18
C SER A 21 -13.42 22.68 -9.58
N ALA A 22 -14.31 21.80 -9.10
CA ALA A 22 -13.94 20.41 -8.87
C ALA A 22 -13.66 19.78 -10.24
N HIS A 23 -12.38 19.65 -10.60
CA HIS A 23 -11.99 18.76 -11.68
C HIS A 23 -12.40 17.35 -11.28
N ALA A 24 -13.45 16.81 -11.89
CA ALA A 24 -13.66 15.39 -11.90
C ALA A 24 -12.43 14.78 -12.58
N GLU A 25 -11.54 14.15 -11.81
CA GLU A 25 -10.61 13.21 -12.41
C GLU A 25 -11.46 12.16 -13.12
N ILE A 26 -11.44 12.18 -14.45
CA ILE A 26 -11.91 11.06 -15.24
C ILE A 26 -11.03 9.90 -14.79
N GLY A 27 -11.56 9.03 -13.93
CA GLY A 27 -10.80 7.95 -13.33
C GLY A 27 -10.03 7.21 -14.42
N PHE A 28 -8.73 7.00 -14.20
CA PHE A 28 -7.90 6.29 -15.13
C PHE A 28 -8.46 4.87 -15.31
N VAL A 29 -9.11 4.62 -16.46
CA VAL A 29 -9.53 3.30 -16.88
C VAL A 29 -8.32 2.68 -17.56
N ALA A 30 -7.77 1.60 -16.99
CA ALA A 30 -6.54 0.93 -17.43
C ALA A 30 -6.62 0.28 -18.84
N GLY A 31 -7.58 0.68 -19.67
CA GLY A 31 -7.88 0.12 -20.98
C GLY A 31 -9.17 -0.71 -20.99
N THR A 32 -9.67 -1.00 -22.19
CA THR A 32 -10.86 -1.83 -22.43
C THR A 32 -10.52 -3.30 -22.70
N ALA A 33 -9.23 -3.66 -22.69
CA ALA A 33 -8.71 -4.99 -22.96
C ALA A 33 -8.08 -5.58 -21.68
N PRO A 34 -8.86 -6.27 -20.82
CA PRO A 34 -8.40 -6.72 -19.51
C PRO A 34 -7.33 -7.83 -19.58
N ASP A 35 -7.17 -8.47 -20.73
CA ASP A 35 -6.17 -9.49 -21.01
C ASP A 35 -4.79 -8.91 -21.37
N GLN A 36 -4.71 -7.61 -21.64
CA GLN A 36 -3.48 -6.96 -22.08
C GLN A 36 -2.97 -5.95 -21.05
N ARG A 37 -1.66 -6.04 -20.76
CA ARG A 37 -0.97 -4.98 -20.02
C ARG A 37 -0.77 -3.78 -20.94
N PRO A 38 -1.03 -2.54 -20.50
CA PRO A 38 -0.75 -1.35 -21.29
C PRO A 38 0.70 -1.29 -21.77
N LYS A 39 0.90 -0.92 -23.03
CA LYS A 39 2.22 -0.81 -23.64
C LYS A 39 2.98 0.37 -23.00
N GLY A 40 4.18 0.10 -22.50
CA GLY A 40 5.05 1.11 -21.88
C GLY A 40 4.97 1.15 -20.35
N ASP A 41 4.05 0.39 -19.74
CA ASP A 41 3.98 0.30 -18.29
C ASP A 41 5.20 -0.43 -17.72
N PRO A 42 5.77 0.08 -16.60
CA PRO A 42 6.85 -0.60 -15.90
C PRO A 42 6.45 -2.03 -15.57
N THR A 43 7.32 -2.99 -15.88
CA THR A 43 7.14 -4.41 -15.56
C THR A 43 8.23 -4.85 -14.61
N ILE A 44 7.85 -5.60 -13.58
CA ILE A 44 8.80 -6.14 -12.62
C ILE A 44 9.47 -7.34 -13.26
N THR A 45 10.77 -7.24 -13.55
CA THR A 45 11.56 -8.28 -14.23
C THR A 45 12.30 -9.21 -13.26
N GLN A 46 12.49 -8.78 -12.02
CA GLN A 46 13.11 -9.56 -10.96
C GLN A 46 12.38 -9.29 -9.65
N GLN A 47 11.96 -10.37 -9.00
CA GLN A 47 11.40 -10.36 -7.66
C GLN A 47 12.12 -11.45 -6.89
N GLY A 48 12.89 -11.05 -5.88
CA GLY A 48 13.54 -11.96 -4.96
C GLY A 48 13.19 -11.57 -3.54
N LEU A 49 12.96 -12.56 -2.68
CA LEU A 49 12.88 -12.33 -1.26
C LEU A 49 14.26 -11.85 -0.77
N SER A 50 14.32 -10.69 -0.15
CA SER A 50 15.56 -10.22 0.49
C SER A 50 15.96 -11.16 1.63
N SER A 51 17.25 -11.18 1.97
CA SER A 51 17.75 -11.96 3.12
C SER A 51 17.02 -11.63 4.42
N ASP A 52 16.65 -10.35 4.60
CA ASP A 52 16.02 -9.84 5.80
C ASP A 52 14.56 -10.32 5.89
N GLN A 53 13.82 -10.23 4.78
CA GLN A 53 12.47 -10.80 4.69
C GLN A 53 12.47 -12.31 4.94
N ARG A 54 13.50 -13.02 4.47
CA ARG A 54 13.65 -14.45 4.73
C ARG A 54 13.95 -14.74 6.19
N ALA A 55 14.82 -13.95 6.83
CA ALA A 55 15.11 -14.07 8.25
C ALA A 55 13.86 -13.83 9.11
N ASP A 56 13.08 -12.81 8.77
CA ASP A 56 11.79 -12.51 9.42
C ASP A 56 10.79 -13.66 9.23
N ALA A 57 10.65 -14.15 8.01
CA ALA A 57 9.78 -15.29 7.69
C ALA A 57 10.22 -16.60 8.36
N LEU A 58 11.47 -16.70 8.84
CA LEU A 58 12.01 -17.85 9.58
C LEU A 58 12.13 -17.62 11.08
N ARG A 59 11.69 -16.46 11.60
CA ARG A 59 11.73 -16.17 13.03
C ARG A 59 10.97 -17.23 13.83
N GLY A 60 11.57 -17.71 14.91
CA GLY A 60 11.01 -18.78 15.74
C GLY A 60 11.08 -20.19 15.14
N VAL A 61 11.72 -20.37 13.97
CA VAL A 61 11.97 -21.70 13.39
C VAL A 61 13.40 -22.13 13.71
N THR A 62 13.54 -23.28 14.36
CA THR A 62 14.85 -23.84 14.73
C THR A 62 15.48 -24.56 13.53
N LYS A 63 16.80 -24.41 13.36
CA LYS A 63 17.56 -25.15 12.34
C LYS A 63 17.70 -26.64 12.70
N PRO A 64 17.80 -27.55 11.72
CA PRO A 64 17.75 -27.30 10.28
C PRO A 64 16.34 -26.88 9.84
N TYR A 65 16.25 -25.93 8.91
CA TYR A 65 14.96 -25.52 8.38
C TYR A 65 14.33 -26.69 7.62
N PRO A 66 13.05 -27.01 7.86
CA PRO A 66 12.38 -28.08 7.14
C PRO A 66 12.23 -27.71 5.66
N ASN A 67 12.43 -28.70 4.78
CA ASN A 67 12.33 -28.51 3.32
C ASN A 67 10.97 -27.98 2.87
N SER A 68 9.92 -28.20 3.66
CA SER A 68 8.59 -27.66 3.42
C SER A 68 8.52 -26.12 3.49
N LEU A 69 9.57 -25.43 3.95
CA LEU A 69 9.65 -23.96 3.96
C LEU A 69 10.43 -23.39 2.77
N ASN A 70 10.93 -24.21 1.85
CA ASN A 70 11.64 -23.71 0.67
C ASN A 70 10.75 -22.85 -0.24
N PHE A 71 9.42 -22.97 -0.14
CA PHE A 71 8.48 -22.10 -0.86
C PHE A 71 8.66 -20.61 -0.55
N LEU A 72 9.26 -20.26 0.60
CA LEU A 72 9.58 -18.88 0.95
C LEU A 72 10.50 -18.24 -0.10
N ASP A 73 11.33 -19.02 -0.79
CA ASP A 73 12.23 -18.52 -1.83
C ASP A 73 11.48 -18.25 -3.16
N ASP A 74 10.34 -18.91 -3.38
CA ASP A 74 9.56 -18.85 -4.63
C ASP A 74 8.33 -17.94 -4.54
N GLN A 75 7.88 -17.56 -3.34
CA GLN A 75 6.64 -16.78 -3.16
C GLN A 75 6.72 -15.34 -3.67
N GLY A 76 7.90 -14.80 -3.96
CA GLY A 76 8.07 -13.40 -4.34
C GLY A 76 7.37 -12.41 -3.38
N ASN A 77 6.64 -11.45 -3.94
CA ASN A 77 5.88 -10.44 -3.17
C ASN A 77 4.45 -10.85 -2.82
N TRP A 78 4.09 -12.13 -2.99
CA TRP A 78 2.77 -12.60 -2.61
C TRP A 78 2.59 -12.55 -1.09
N TYR A 79 1.41 -12.13 -0.64
CA TYR A 79 1.06 -12.13 0.77
C TYR A 79 1.02 -13.57 1.31
N THR A 80 1.68 -13.79 2.44
CA THR A 80 1.64 -15.06 3.17
C THR A 80 1.36 -14.82 4.65
N PRO A 81 0.33 -15.46 5.25
CA PRO A 81 0.06 -15.32 6.67
C PRO A 81 1.19 -15.87 7.55
N PHE A 82 2.08 -16.72 7.00
CA PHE A 82 3.18 -17.33 7.76
C PHE A 82 4.31 -16.36 8.12
N ALA A 83 4.45 -15.24 7.42
CA ALA A 83 5.48 -14.24 7.67
C ALA A 83 4.99 -13.05 8.53
N HIS A 84 3.70 -13.01 8.87
CA HIS A 84 3.10 -11.92 9.62
C HIS A 84 2.69 -12.36 11.04
N PRO A 85 2.73 -11.45 12.03
CA PRO A 85 2.22 -11.74 13.37
C PRO A 85 0.73 -12.10 13.34
N GLY A 86 0.38 -13.24 13.92
CA GLY A 86 -1.00 -13.71 14.08
C GLY A 86 -1.60 -13.29 15.43
N MET A 87 -2.22 -14.24 16.13
CA MET A 87 -2.74 -14.02 17.49
C MET A 87 -1.62 -13.85 18.52
N THR A 88 -1.88 -13.08 19.58
CA THR A 88 -0.94 -12.83 20.68
C THR A 88 -1.03 -13.92 21.78
N GLY A 89 -0.13 -13.84 22.77
CA GLY A 89 -0.19 -14.66 23.99
C GLY A 89 0.16 -16.13 23.70
N PRO A 90 -0.65 -17.11 24.14
CA PRO A 90 -0.31 -18.53 23.98
C PRO A 90 -0.24 -18.98 22.51
N TYR A 91 -0.76 -18.17 21.58
CA TYR A 91 -0.75 -18.45 20.14
C TYR A 91 0.40 -17.76 19.41
N ASP A 92 1.19 -16.91 20.07
CA ASP A 92 2.41 -16.33 19.49
C ASP A 92 3.60 -17.30 19.62
N ILE A 93 3.42 -18.51 19.09
CA ILE A 93 4.37 -19.63 19.22
C ILE A 93 5.72 -19.36 18.54
N ARG A 94 5.79 -18.34 17.68
CA ARG A 94 7.00 -17.92 16.96
C ARG A 94 7.54 -16.58 17.46
N HIS A 95 6.95 -16.02 18.53
CA HIS A 95 7.31 -14.73 19.10
C HIS A 95 7.37 -13.60 18.07
N LEU A 96 6.40 -13.58 17.13
CA LEU A 96 6.35 -12.58 16.07
C LEU A 96 5.92 -11.20 16.56
N HIS A 97 5.27 -11.12 17.73
CA HIS A 97 4.92 -9.85 18.39
C HIS A 97 6.02 -9.34 19.32
N ALA A 98 7.03 -10.15 19.62
CA ALA A 98 8.19 -9.67 20.34
C ALA A 98 8.93 -8.67 19.43
N SER A 99 8.87 -7.39 19.76
CA SER A 99 9.65 -6.36 19.08
C SER A 99 11.11 -6.83 19.03
N SER A 100 11.74 -6.72 17.85
CA SER A 100 13.18 -6.79 17.71
C SER A 100 13.79 -5.84 18.74
N ARG A 101 14.28 -6.39 19.85
CA ARG A 101 15.11 -5.64 20.79
C ARG A 101 16.52 -5.61 20.25
#